data_AF-A0A452FRW7-F1
#
_entry.id   AF-A0A452FRW7-F1
#
_cell.length_a   1.000
_cell.length_b   1.000
_cell.length_c   1.000
_cell.angle_alpha   90.00
_cell.angle_beta   90.00
_cell.angle_gamma   90.00
#
_symmetry.space_group_name_H-M   'P 1'
#
loop_
_entity.id
_entity.type
_entity.pdbx_description
1 polymer ?
#
loop_
_entity_poly.entity_id
_entity_poly.type
_entity_poly.pdbx_seq_one_letter_code
_entity_poly.pdbx_strand_id
1 'polypeptide(L)'
;MLPLRSLNSTLHLRRWRLHEPPGDKQDQATELERRLTQQFPEVWAEDNAPGLANHQAPVITELTPGATPGRKRQYPMPVGARTGILPPISRPKQAGILAECQSAWNTPMSPVKEEGGQGYRPVQDLSLVNQATVTLHLSVPDPYALLSLLPPKTRIYTCLDLKDAFFHIRLAPASQPIFAFEWEDPIRGNKEQLTWTHLSQGFKNTPTIFGEALALDLEPFQPERYGCWLLQYVDDLLLATETWEECCEGTPALLHLLAEAGY
;
A
#
# COMPACT_ATOMS: atom_id res chain seq x y z
N MET A 1 14.81 -16.10 -12.01
CA MET A 1 13.53 -15.48 -12.37
C MET A 1 12.43 -16.49 -12.05
N LEU A 2 11.94 -16.48 -10.81
CA LEU A 2 11.01 -17.43 -10.18
C LEU A 2 10.33 -16.67 -9.01
N PRO A 3 9.15 -17.10 -8.53
CA PRO A 3 7.88 -16.39 -8.73
C PRO A 3 7.48 -15.46 -7.57
N LEU A 4 6.80 -14.37 -7.91
CA LEU A 4 6.06 -13.51 -6.96
C LEU A 4 4.82 -14.26 -6.48
N ARG A 5 4.91 -14.94 -5.34
CA ARG A 5 3.73 -15.39 -4.60
C ARG A 5 3.23 -14.21 -3.76
N SER A 6 2.03 -13.74 -4.08
CA SER A 6 1.16 -12.94 -3.21
C SER A 6 1.20 -13.45 -1.77
N LEU A 7 1.49 -12.59 -0.79
CA LEU A 7 1.13 -12.68 0.64
C LEU A 7 1.74 -11.47 1.40
N ASN A 8 0.89 -10.77 2.18
CA ASN A 8 1.14 -10.04 3.45
C ASN A 8 2.35 -9.07 3.58
N SER A 9 2.19 -7.97 4.32
CA SER A 9 3.29 -7.09 4.78
C SER A 9 4.39 -7.98 5.33
N THR A 10 5.52 -8.03 4.64
CA THR A 10 6.61 -8.90 5.02
C THR A 10 7.80 -8.04 5.40
N LEU A 11 8.17 -8.04 6.68
CA LEU A 11 9.49 -7.59 7.09
C LEU A 11 10.51 -8.53 6.45
N HIS A 12 11.30 -8.03 5.51
CA HIS A 12 12.44 -8.76 5.00
C HIS A 12 13.71 -8.14 5.57
N LEU A 13 14.07 -8.56 6.80
CA LEU A 13 15.42 -8.38 7.31
C LEU A 13 16.36 -9.37 6.58
N ARG A 14 16.78 -9.00 5.36
CA ARG A 14 17.71 -9.81 4.57
C ARG A 14 19.07 -9.13 4.49
N ARG A 15 20.04 -9.68 5.23
CA ARG A 15 21.45 -9.36 5.07
C ARG A 15 21.99 -10.04 3.82
N TRP A 16 22.01 -9.36 2.69
CA TRP A 16 22.76 -9.83 1.52
C TRP A 16 24.24 -9.44 1.65
N ARG A 17 25.12 -10.42 1.86
CA ARG A 17 26.50 -10.35 1.38
C ARG A 17 26.59 -11.32 0.21
N LEU A 18 26.88 -10.82 -0.99
CA LEU A 18 26.94 -11.59 -2.23
C LEU A 18 27.91 -12.80 -2.19
N HIS A 19 28.75 -12.95 -1.14
CA HIS A 19 29.80 -13.96 -1.07
C HIS A 19 30.10 -14.56 0.34
N GLU A 20 29.20 -14.51 1.33
CA GLU A 20 29.45 -15.18 2.64
C GLU A 20 28.46 -16.35 2.91
N PRO A 21 28.94 -17.49 3.47
CA PRO A 21 28.07 -18.60 3.83
C PRO A 21 27.15 -18.25 5.02
N PRO A 22 25.96 -18.88 5.13
CA PRO A 22 25.07 -18.68 6.28
C PRO A 22 25.71 -19.20 7.58
N GLY A 23 25.73 -18.36 8.63
CA GLY A 23 26.27 -18.65 9.97
C GLY A 23 25.62 -17.73 11.03
N ASP A 24 26.15 -17.67 12.26
CA ASP A 24 25.67 -16.94 13.48
C ASP A 24 24.90 -15.61 13.28
N LYS A 25 25.17 -14.90 12.19
CA LYS A 25 24.53 -13.62 11.81
C LYS A 25 23.08 -13.77 11.33
N GLN A 26 22.68 -14.95 10.82
CA GLN A 26 21.30 -15.22 10.43
C GLN A 26 20.39 -15.37 11.66
N ASP A 27 20.93 -15.94 12.74
CA ASP A 27 20.22 -16.12 14.01
C ASP A 27 19.98 -14.77 14.70
N GLN A 28 20.96 -13.86 14.62
CA GLN A 28 20.82 -12.48 15.13
C GLN A 28 19.73 -11.68 14.41
N ALA A 29 19.60 -11.83 13.08
CA ALA A 29 18.56 -11.15 12.32
C ALA A 29 17.16 -11.68 12.64
N THR A 30 17.04 -12.99 12.78
CA THR A 30 15.79 -13.66 13.18
C THR A 30 15.35 -13.24 14.58
N GLU A 31 16.30 -13.11 15.51
CA GLU A 31 16.01 -12.64 16.87
C GLU A 31 15.62 -11.16 16.91
N LEU A 32 16.26 -10.32 16.10
CA LEU A 32 15.86 -8.91 15.96
C LEU A 32 14.44 -8.81 15.41
N GLU A 33 14.11 -9.53 14.35
CA GLU A 33 12.76 -9.61 13.79
C GLU A 33 11.74 -9.98 14.86
N ARG A 34 11.96 -11.09 15.58
CA ARG A 34 11.09 -11.54 16.66
C ARG A 34 10.88 -10.46 17.73
N ARG A 35 11.95 -9.75 18.11
CA ARG A 35 11.89 -8.68 19.11
C ARG A 35 11.11 -7.47 18.61
N LEU A 36 11.31 -7.07 17.36
CA LEU A 36 10.57 -5.98 16.72
C LEU A 36 9.07 -6.32 16.60
N THR A 37 8.74 -7.56 16.25
CA THR A 37 7.35 -8.04 16.21
C THR A 37 6.66 -7.92 17.57
N GLN A 38 7.38 -8.21 18.65
CA GLN A 38 6.86 -8.09 20.01
C GLN A 38 6.80 -6.64 20.51
N GLN A 39 7.71 -5.78 20.06
CA GLN A 39 7.82 -4.40 20.50
C GLN A 39 6.81 -3.47 19.81
N PHE A 40 6.52 -3.71 18.53
CA PHE A 40 5.64 -2.89 17.70
C PHE A 40 4.47 -3.70 17.14
N PRO A 41 3.65 -4.35 17.98
CA PRO A 41 2.56 -5.20 17.50
C PRO A 41 1.59 -4.48 16.55
N GLU A 42 1.42 -3.16 16.69
CA GLU A 42 0.54 -2.30 15.89
C GLU A 42 0.99 -2.09 14.44
N VAL A 43 2.30 -2.23 14.15
CA VAL A 43 2.87 -1.99 12.80
C VAL A 43 2.67 -3.20 11.88
N TRP A 44 2.36 -4.37 12.43
CA TRP A 44 2.25 -5.60 11.65
C TRP A 44 0.80 -5.82 11.18
N ALA A 45 0.58 -5.71 9.87
CA ALA A 45 -0.77 -5.76 9.27
C ALA A 45 -1.39 -7.16 9.17
N GLU A 46 -0.84 -8.18 9.85
CA GLU A 46 -1.48 -9.50 9.96
C GLU A 46 -2.58 -9.54 11.05
N ASP A 47 -2.42 -8.73 12.11
CA ASP A 47 -3.29 -8.75 13.28
C ASP A 47 -4.09 -7.44 13.50
N ASN A 48 -3.81 -6.40 12.72
CA ASN A 48 -4.39 -5.07 12.91
C ASN A 48 -5.40 -4.67 11.84
N ALA A 49 -6.27 -3.73 12.20
CA ALA A 49 -7.09 -3.02 11.24
C ALA A 49 -6.20 -2.29 10.21
N PRO A 50 -6.71 -2.00 9.00
CA PRO A 50 -5.97 -1.19 8.03
C PRO A 50 -5.48 0.09 8.68
N GLY A 51 -4.20 0.43 8.49
CA GLY A 51 -3.63 1.65 9.07
C GLY A 51 -4.28 2.91 8.49
N LEU A 52 -4.04 4.03 9.14
CA LEU A 52 -4.58 5.33 8.79
C LEU A 52 -3.49 6.38 9.01
N ALA A 53 -3.06 7.03 7.93
CA ALA A 53 -2.05 8.08 8.00
C ALA A 53 -2.58 9.28 8.80
N ASN A 54 -2.15 9.40 10.05
CA ASN A 54 -2.74 10.26 11.07
C ASN A 54 -2.57 11.75 10.77
N HIS A 55 -1.47 12.11 10.11
CA HIS A 55 -1.15 13.51 9.80
C HIS A 55 -1.63 13.96 8.43
N GLN A 56 -2.19 13.04 7.63
CA GLN A 56 -2.57 13.32 6.24
C GLN A 56 -4.04 13.74 6.16
N ALA A 57 -4.27 14.91 5.57
CA ALA A 57 -5.61 15.37 5.27
C ALA A 57 -6.27 14.50 4.18
N PRO A 58 -7.60 14.34 4.19
CA PRO A 58 -8.29 13.63 3.12
C PRO A 58 -8.02 14.25 1.75
N VAL A 59 -7.64 13.42 0.80
CA VAL A 59 -7.23 13.81 -0.55
C VAL A 59 -8.43 14.25 -1.38
N ILE A 60 -8.28 15.40 -2.05
CA ILE A 60 -9.25 15.88 -3.04
C ILE A 60 -8.75 15.47 -4.43
N THR A 61 -9.59 14.70 -5.14
CA THR A 61 -9.36 14.34 -6.53
C THR A 61 -9.90 15.43 -7.45
N GLU A 62 -9.00 16.15 -8.11
CA GLU A 62 -9.36 17.17 -9.09
C GLU A 62 -9.73 16.57 -10.44
N LEU A 63 -10.84 17.03 -11.00
CA LEU A 63 -11.30 16.68 -12.34
C LEU A 63 -10.72 17.64 -13.38
N THR A 64 -10.50 17.15 -14.60
CA THR A 64 -10.09 18.04 -15.70
C THR A 64 -11.21 19.04 -16.04
N PRO A 65 -10.87 20.26 -16.51
CA PRO A 65 -11.87 21.24 -16.89
C PRO A 65 -12.88 20.69 -17.90
N GLY A 66 -14.17 20.76 -17.56
CA GLY A 66 -15.25 20.25 -18.41
C GLY A 66 -15.52 18.74 -18.31
N ALA A 67 -14.83 18.01 -17.42
CA ALA A 67 -15.10 16.60 -17.18
C ALA A 67 -16.55 16.39 -16.69
N THR A 68 -17.23 15.44 -17.32
CA THR A 68 -18.56 14.96 -16.90
C THR A 68 -18.45 13.57 -16.28
N PRO A 69 -19.37 13.17 -15.38
CA PRO A 69 -19.36 11.83 -14.80
C PRO A 69 -19.34 10.70 -15.83
N GLY A 70 -18.29 9.89 -15.77
CA GLY A 70 -18.13 8.69 -16.59
C GLY A 70 -18.93 7.53 -16.01
N ARG A 71 -19.85 6.96 -16.81
CA ARG A 71 -20.66 5.80 -16.41
C ARG A 71 -20.47 4.63 -17.37
N LYS A 72 -19.90 3.54 -16.88
CA LYS A 72 -19.74 2.26 -17.58
C LYS A 72 -20.41 1.17 -16.76
N ARG A 73 -21.21 0.34 -17.44
CA ARG A 73 -21.98 -0.75 -16.80
C ARG A 73 -21.04 -1.81 -16.24
N GLN A 74 -21.42 -2.40 -15.11
CA GLN A 74 -20.73 -3.54 -14.54
C GLN A 74 -20.64 -4.69 -15.56
N TYR A 75 -19.44 -5.25 -15.72
CA TYR A 75 -19.24 -6.41 -16.56
C TYR A 75 -20.00 -7.62 -16.00
N PRO A 76 -20.55 -8.50 -16.86
CA PRO A 76 -21.12 -9.76 -16.40
C PRO A 76 -20.10 -10.57 -15.62
N MET A 77 -20.44 -10.94 -14.38
CA MET A 77 -19.58 -11.76 -13.51
C MET A 77 -20.25 -13.11 -13.21
N PRO A 78 -19.58 -14.24 -13.47
CA PRO A 78 -20.06 -15.56 -13.05
C PRO A 78 -20.32 -15.61 -11.55
N VAL A 79 -21.31 -16.40 -11.11
CA VAL A 79 -21.64 -16.55 -9.69
C VAL A 79 -20.43 -16.99 -8.88
N GLY A 80 -19.65 -17.98 -9.36
CA GLY A 80 -18.45 -18.43 -8.66
C GLY A 80 -17.38 -17.34 -8.48
N ALA A 81 -17.25 -16.42 -9.44
CA ALA A 81 -16.34 -15.28 -9.32
C ALA A 81 -16.87 -14.26 -8.30
N ARG A 82 -18.17 -13.98 -8.30
CA ARG A 82 -18.81 -13.12 -7.28
C ARG A 82 -18.68 -13.72 -5.88
N THR A 83 -18.89 -15.02 -5.72
CA THR A 83 -18.69 -15.72 -4.44
C THR A 83 -17.25 -15.59 -3.95
N GLY A 84 -16.27 -15.70 -4.85
CA GLY A 84 -14.85 -15.50 -4.51
C GLY A 84 -14.50 -14.06 -4.13
N ILE A 85 -15.17 -13.07 -4.72
CA ILE A 85 -14.97 -11.63 -4.45
C ILE A 85 -15.73 -11.15 -3.20
N LEU A 86 -16.72 -11.90 -2.73
CA LEU A 86 -17.54 -11.49 -1.58
C LEU A 86 -16.68 -11.17 -0.33
N PRO A 87 -15.71 -12.00 0.10
CA PRO A 87 -14.85 -11.63 1.24
C PRO A 87 -13.98 -10.39 0.99
N PRO A 88 -13.29 -10.25 -0.17
CA PRO A 88 -12.58 -9.03 -0.56
C PRO A 88 -13.42 -7.74 -0.61
N ILE A 89 -14.75 -7.81 -0.75
CA ILE A 89 -15.64 -6.64 -0.67
C ILE A 89 -16.19 -6.45 0.75
N SER A 90 -16.56 -7.55 1.42
CA SER A 90 -17.18 -7.50 2.75
C SER A 90 -16.24 -6.96 3.81
N ARG A 91 -14.95 -7.35 3.77
CA ARG A 91 -13.95 -6.89 4.75
C ARG A 91 -13.71 -5.37 4.66
N PRO A 92 -13.38 -4.78 3.49
CA PRO A 92 -13.25 -3.32 3.37
C PRO A 92 -14.56 -2.57 3.67
N LYS A 93 -15.74 -3.14 3.36
CA LYS A 93 -17.03 -2.53 3.71
C LYS A 93 -17.22 -2.48 5.24
N GLN A 94 -16.89 -3.55 5.97
CA GLN A 94 -16.94 -3.57 7.43
C GLN A 94 -15.93 -2.62 8.08
N ALA A 95 -14.75 -2.47 7.46
CA ALA A 95 -13.71 -1.54 7.91
C ALA A 95 -13.99 -0.06 7.51
N GLY A 96 -15.08 0.21 6.79
CA GLY A 96 -15.42 1.57 6.32
C GLY A 96 -14.54 2.08 5.17
N ILE A 97 -13.69 1.24 4.57
CA ILE A 97 -12.91 1.55 3.35
C ILE A 97 -13.82 1.60 2.12
N LEU A 98 -14.88 0.79 2.12
CA LEU A 98 -15.97 0.86 1.15
C LEU A 98 -17.24 1.39 1.82
N ALA A 99 -17.93 2.30 1.16
CA ALA A 99 -19.19 2.87 1.60
C ALA A 99 -20.26 2.78 0.51
N GLU A 100 -21.52 2.62 0.91
CA GLU A 100 -22.65 2.74 0.00
C GLU A 100 -22.80 4.19 -0.49
N CYS A 101 -23.13 4.36 -1.76
CA CYS A 101 -23.28 5.67 -2.37
C CYS A 101 -24.38 5.70 -3.43
N GLN A 102 -24.69 6.90 -3.90
CA GLN A 102 -25.52 7.15 -5.09
C GLN A 102 -24.77 8.16 -5.95
N SER A 103 -24.03 7.66 -6.95
CA SER A 103 -23.14 8.43 -7.79
C SER A 103 -23.55 8.39 -9.26
N ALA A 104 -23.38 9.51 -9.95
CA ALA A 104 -23.48 9.56 -11.41
C ALA A 104 -22.29 8.84 -12.10
N TRP A 105 -21.17 8.69 -11.39
CA TRP A 105 -20.04 7.89 -11.85
C TRP A 105 -20.33 6.40 -11.67
N ASN A 106 -19.81 5.58 -12.57
CA ASN A 106 -19.72 4.15 -12.34
C ASN A 106 -18.62 3.55 -13.19
N THR A 107 -17.74 2.77 -12.58
CA THR A 107 -16.73 1.98 -13.28
C THR A 107 -16.87 0.50 -12.94
N PRO A 108 -16.71 -0.40 -13.92
CA PRO A 108 -16.91 -1.81 -13.69
C PRO A 108 -15.72 -2.43 -12.95
N MET A 109 -16.00 -3.53 -12.27
CA MET A 109 -15.03 -4.39 -11.63
C MET A 109 -14.86 -5.70 -12.41
N SER A 110 -13.63 -6.19 -12.49
CA SER A 110 -13.28 -7.46 -13.14
C SER A 110 -12.74 -8.44 -12.11
N PRO A 111 -13.18 -9.72 -12.15
CA PRO A 111 -12.58 -10.77 -11.36
C PRO A 111 -11.25 -11.21 -11.97
N VAL A 112 -10.16 -11.10 -11.21
CA VAL A 112 -8.85 -11.64 -11.58
C VAL A 112 -8.57 -12.85 -10.71
N LYS A 113 -8.20 -13.98 -11.30
CA LYS A 113 -7.81 -15.17 -10.53
C LYS A 113 -6.47 -14.90 -9.86
N GLU A 114 -6.36 -15.27 -8.60
CA GLU A 114 -5.08 -15.21 -7.88
C GLU A 114 -4.09 -16.24 -8.44
N GLU A 115 -2.81 -15.87 -8.53
CA GLU A 115 -1.77 -16.78 -9.01
C GLU A 115 -1.55 -17.93 -8.01
N GLY A 116 -1.72 -19.17 -8.47
CA GLY A 116 -1.52 -20.38 -7.66
C GLY A 116 -2.64 -20.74 -6.69
N GLY A 117 -3.77 -20.01 -6.70
CA GLY A 117 -4.91 -20.22 -5.81
C GLY A 117 -6.23 -20.59 -6.51
N GLN A 118 -7.28 -20.79 -5.70
CA GLN A 118 -8.68 -20.88 -6.17
C GLN A 118 -9.46 -19.57 -5.94
N GLY A 119 -8.80 -18.51 -5.45
CA GLY A 119 -9.39 -17.22 -5.10
C GLY A 119 -9.56 -16.26 -6.27
N TYR A 120 -10.39 -15.23 -6.05
CA TYR A 120 -10.60 -14.12 -6.99
C TYR A 120 -10.32 -12.79 -6.29
N ARG A 121 -9.54 -11.95 -6.96
CA ARG A 121 -9.29 -10.56 -6.57
C ARG A 121 -10.14 -9.61 -7.43
N PRO A 122 -10.86 -8.67 -6.81
CA PRO A 122 -11.54 -7.62 -7.56
C PRO A 122 -10.52 -6.60 -8.10
N VAL A 123 -10.65 -6.25 -9.38
CA VAL A 123 -9.89 -5.15 -10.00
C VAL A 123 -10.86 -4.18 -10.66
N GLN A 124 -10.89 -2.94 -10.20
CA GLN A 124 -11.74 -1.89 -10.77
C GLN A 124 -11.07 -1.26 -11.99
N ASP A 125 -11.80 -1.17 -13.11
CA ASP A 125 -11.37 -0.50 -14.32
C ASP A 125 -11.55 1.03 -14.18
N LEU A 126 -10.53 1.68 -13.62
CA LEU A 126 -10.52 3.13 -13.40
C LEU A 126 -10.10 3.94 -14.63
N SER A 127 -10.12 3.36 -15.85
CA SER A 127 -9.70 4.07 -17.07
C SER A 127 -10.47 5.38 -17.31
N LEU A 128 -11.79 5.38 -17.11
CA LEU A 128 -12.62 6.60 -17.24
C LEU A 128 -12.28 7.65 -16.18
N VAL A 129 -12.05 7.23 -14.94
CA VAL A 129 -11.65 8.12 -13.84
C VAL A 129 -10.26 8.71 -14.13
N ASN A 130 -9.32 7.88 -14.57
CA ASN A 130 -7.96 8.30 -14.92
C ASN A 130 -7.93 9.28 -16.09
N GLN A 131 -8.85 9.17 -17.05
CA GLN A 131 -8.97 10.14 -18.16
C GLN A 131 -9.58 11.47 -17.70
N ALA A 132 -10.51 11.43 -16.75
CA ALA A 132 -11.26 12.60 -16.30
C ALA A 132 -10.63 13.37 -15.15
N THR A 133 -9.49 12.92 -14.62
CA THR A 133 -8.78 13.52 -13.48
C THR A 133 -7.52 14.24 -13.93
N VAL A 134 -7.15 15.30 -13.22
CA VAL A 134 -5.87 16.00 -13.47
C VAL A 134 -4.71 15.03 -13.21
N THR A 135 -3.72 15.02 -14.09
CA THR A 135 -2.50 14.23 -13.90
C THR A 135 -1.52 15.02 -13.04
N LEU A 136 -1.08 14.44 -11.92
CA LEU A 136 -0.04 15.03 -11.09
C LEU A 136 1.34 14.79 -11.70
N HIS A 137 2.31 15.65 -11.36
CA HIS A 137 3.70 15.43 -11.75
C HIS A 137 4.23 14.18 -11.05
N LEU A 138 4.98 13.34 -11.77
CA LEU A 138 5.60 12.15 -11.20
C LEU A 138 6.80 12.57 -10.33
N SER A 139 6.61 12.55 -9.01
CA SER A 139 7.67 12.82 -8.03
C SER A 139 8.49 11.58 -7.65
N VAL A 140 8.10 10.38 -8.12
CA VAL A 140 8.78 9.12 -7.79
C VAL A 140 10.05 8.96 -8.65
N PRO A 141 11.24 8.88 -8.04
CA PRO A 141 12.50 8.71 -8.78
C PRO A 141 12.61 7.30 -9.38
N ASP A 142 13.41 7.18 -10.44
CA ASP A 142 13.77 5.87 -10.99
C ASP A 142 14.50 5.01 -9.93
N PRO A 143 14.16 3.71 -9.79
CA PRO A 143 14.77 2.85 -8.76
C PRO A 143 16.30 2.78 -8.83
N TYR A 144 16.90 2.80 -10.03
CA TYR A 144 18.36 2.76 -10.15
C TYR A 144 18.99 4.08 -9.70
N ALA A 145 18.36 5.21 -10.04
CA ALA A 145 18.77 6.51 -9.54
C ALA A 145 18.68 6.57 -8.00
N LEU A 146 17.59 6.07 -7.41
CA LEU A 146 17.41 6.01 -5.96
C LEU A 146 18.52 5.18 -5.28
N LEU A 147 18.78 3.96 -5.78
CA LEU A 147 19.82 3.09 -5.23
C LEU A 147 21.23 3.67 -5.37
N SER A 148 21.49 4.51 -6.38
CA SER A 148 22.78 5.17 -6.56
C SER A 148 23.11 6.19 -5.45
N LEU A 149 22.12 6.60 -4.66
CA LEU A 149 22.30 7.49 -3.50
C LEU A 149 22.94 6.78 -2.31
N LEU A 150 22.95 5.44 -2.28
CA LEU A 150 23.56 4.69 -1.18
C LEU A 150 25.09 4.72 -1.26
N PRO A 151 25.78 5.07 -0.16
CA PRO A 151 27.22 4.96 -0.11
C PRO A 151 27.70 3.51 -0.27
N PRO A 152 28.81 3.25 -0.98
CA PRO A 152 29.35 1.89 -1.17
C PRO A 152 29.72 1.14 0.13
N LYS A 153 29.79 1.87 1.25
CA LYS A 153 30.12 1.34 2.57
C LYS A 153 28.93 0.67 3.27
N THR A 154 27.69 0.91 2.84
CA THR A 154 26.50 0.24 3.40
C THR A 154 26.53 -1.25 3.09
N ARG A 155 26.21 -2.09 4.08
CA ARG A 155 26.32 -3.56 3.97
C ARG A 155 25.20 -4.30 4.67
N ILE A 156 24.38 -3.60 5.45
CA ILE A 156 23.28 -4.17 6.24
C ILE A 156 22.03 -3.37 5.89
N TYR A 157 20.95 -4.09 5.63
CA TYR A 157 19.75 -3.53 5.04
C TYR A 157 18.52 -4.05 5.78
N THR A 158 17.57 -3.14 6.03
CA THR A 158 16.20 -3.46 6.40
C THR A 158 15.30 -3.04 5.25
N CYS A 159 14.53 -3.98 4.71
CA CYS A 159 13.48 -3.70 3.73
C CYS A 159 12.13 -3.76 4.43
N LEU A 160 11.36 -2.67 4.37
CA LEU A 160 9.97 -2.62 4.81
C LEU A 160 9.08 -2.43 3.58
N ASP A 161 8.02 -3.22 3.51
CA ASP A 161 6.96 -3.13 2.50
C ASP A 161 5.65 -2.80 3.22
N LEU A 162 5.09 -1.62 2.93
CA LEU A 162 3.86 -1.15 3.56
C LEU A 162 2.64 -1.81 2.91
N LYS A 163 2.10 -2.84 3.57
CA LYS A 163 0.93 -3.57 3.06
C LYS A 163 -0.30 -2.68 3.03
N ASP A 164 -1.07 -2.79 1.95
CA ASP A 164 -2.32 -2.04 1.77
C ASP A 164 -2.10 -0.52 1.93
N ALA A 165 -0.88 -0.04 1.63
CA ALA A 165 -0.41 1.33 1.73
C ALA A 165 -1.45 2.35 1.29
N PHE A 166 -2.06 2.15 0.11
CA PHE A 166 -3.01 3.12 -0.45
C PHE A 166 -4.26 3.32 0.42
N PHE A 167 -4.69 2.29 1.17
CA PHE A 167 -5.84 2.42 2.07
C PHE A 167 -5.54 3.21 3.35
N HIS A 168 -4.28 3.63 3.57
CA HIS A 168 -3.93 4.51 4.70
C HIS A 168 -4.34 5.96 4.46
N ILE A 169 -4.52 6.36 3.20
CA ILE A 169 -4.82 7.74 2.82
C ILE A 169 -6.30 7.89 2.51
N ARG A 170 -7.00 8.74 3.28
CA ARG A 170 -8.44 9.02 3.09
C ARG A 170 -8.69 9.83 1.82
N LEU A 171 -9.83 9.58 1.20
CA LEU A 171 -10.43 10.46 0.20
C LEU A 171 -11.40 11.44 0.87
N ALA A 172 -11.33 12.71 0.46
CA ALA A 172 -12.31 13.71 0.84
C ALA A 172 -13.72 13.27 0.39
N PRO A 173 -14.77 13.47 1.21
CA PRO A 173 -16.13 13.04 0.88
C PRO A 173 -16.64 13.49 -0.49
N ALA A 174 -16.22 14.68 -0.95
CA ALA A 174 -16.58 15.21 -2.27
C ALA A 174 -15.97 14.41 -3.45
N SER A 175 -14.84 13.74 -3.23
CA SER A 175 -14.12 12.97 -4.24
C SER A 175 -14.50 11.49 -4.24
N GLN A 176 -15.05 10.97 -3.14
CA GLN A 176 -15.45 9.57 -3.02
C GLN A 176 -16.41 9.13 -4.15
N PRO A 177 -17.46 9.88 -4.56
CA PRO A 177 -18.36 9.44 -5.61
C PRO A 177 -17.69 9.16 -6.97
N ILE A 178 -16.51 9.73 -7.24
CA ILE A 178 -15.78 9.56 -8.51
C ILE A 178 -15.37 8.08 -8.71
N PHE A 179 -15.08 7.38 -7.63
CA PHE A 179 -14.56 6.00 -7.65
C PHE A 179 -15.65 4.94 -7.50
N ALA A 180 -16.91 5.27 -7.77
CA ALA A 180 -18.02 4.38 -7.57
C ALA A 180 -18.03 3.17 -8.54
N PHE A 181 -18.53 2.03 -8.05
CA PHE A 181 -18.76 0.82 -8.81
C PHE A 181 -20.03 0.09 -8.33
N GLU A 182 -20.61 -0.70 -9.23
CA GLU A 182 -21.78 -1.53 -8.93
C GLU A 182 -21.33 -2.89 -8.37
N TRP A 183 -21.93 -3.32 -7.26
CA TRP A 183 -21.72 -4.64 -6.66
C TRP A 183 -23.07 -5.39 -6.55
N GLU A 184 -23.05 -6.68 -6.85
CA GLU A 184 -24.22 -7.56 -6.70
C GLU A 184 -23.84 -8.73 -5.77
N ASP A 185 -24.44 -8.76 -4.59
CA ASP A 185 -24.20 -9.81 -3.60
C ASP A 185 -24.69 -11.17 -4.15
N PRO A 186 -23.81 -12.18 -4.27
CA PRO A 186 -24.17 -13.48 -4.83
C PRO A 186 -25.11 -14.32 -3.96
N ILE A 187 -25.28 -13.97 -2.68
CA ILE A 187 -26.12 -14.65 -1.70
C ILE A 187 -27.48 -13.95 -1.60
N ARG A 188 -27.48 -12.63 -1.47
CA ARG A 188 -28.70 -11.82 -1.26
C ARG A 188 -29.36 -11.38 -2.56
N GLY A 189 -28.61 -11.29 -3.66
CA GLY A 189 -29.09 -10.85 -4.96
C GLY A 189 -29.39 -9.34 -5.06
N ASN A 190 -29.11 -8.56 -4.02
CA ASN A 190 -29.27 -7.11 -4.06
C ASN A 190 -28.11 -6.47 -4.83
N LYS A 191 -28.47 -5.44 -5.61
CA LYS A 191 -27.51 -4.57 -6.29
C LYS A 191 -27.36 -3.30 -5.50
N GLU A 192 -26.12 -2.92 -5.25
CA GLU A 192 -25.76 -1.68 -4.58
C GLU A 192 -24.64 -0.98 -5.34
N GLN A 193 -24.51 0.32 -5.13
CA GLN A 193 -23.38 1.08 -5.61
C GLN A 193 -22.47 1.39 -4.42
N LEU A 194 -21.22 0.96 -4.52
CA LEU A 194 -20.20 1.18 -3.52
C LEU A 194 -19.17 2.17 -4.05
N THR A 195 -18.49 2.84 -3.14
CA THR A 195 -17.31 3.64 -3.47
C THR A 195 -16.25 3.54 -2.39
N TRP A 196 -15.03 3.94 -2.74
CA TRP A 196 -13.89 3.99 -1.83
C TRP A 196 -13.92 5.26 -0.99
N THR A 197 -13.64 5.11 0.31
CA THR A 197 -13.42 6.21 1.25
C THR A 197 -11.93 6.53 1.43
N HIS A 198 -11.05 5.71 0.86
CA HIS A 198 -9.59 5.84 0.84
C HIS A 198 -9.08 5.73 -0.59
N LEU A 199 -7.80 6.05 -0.84
CA LEU A 199 -7.22 5.87 -2.16
C LEU A 199 -7.33 4.40 -2.60
N SER A 200 -7.78 4.20 -3.83
CA SER A 200 -7.96 2.88 -4.40
C SER A 200 -6.82 2.51 -5.34
N GLN A 201 -6.58 1.21 -5.47
CA GLN A 201 -5.64 0.70 -6.45
C GLN A 201 -6.19 0.92 -7.87
N GLY A 202 -5.30 1.29 -8.79
CA GLY A 202 -5.63 1.52 -10.21
C GLY A 202 -5.93 2.98 -10.53
N PHE A 203 -6.04 3.86 -9.53
CA PHE A 203 -6.06 5.30 -9.75
C PHE A 203 -4.64 5.80 -10.06
N LYS A 204 -4.50 6.52 -11.18
CA LYS A 204 -3.19 6.87 -11.76
C LYS A 204 -2.29 7.69 -10.84
N ASN A 205 -2.87 8.53 -9.98
CA ASN A 205 -2.11 9.42 -9.10
C ASN A 205 -1.83 8.80 -7.73
N THR A 206 -2.37 7.60 -7.42
CA THR A 206 -2.20 6.96 -6.11
C THR A 206 -0.74 6.80 -5.71
N PRO A 207 0.19 6.31 -6.57
CA PRO A 207 1.60 6.18 -6.18
C PRO A 207 2.26 7.52 -5.83
N THR A 208 1.96 8.58 -6.58
CA THR A 208 2.50 9.92 -6.32
C THR A 208 1.96 10.47 -5.00
N ILE A 209 0.64 10.41 -4.80
CA ILE A 209 -0.01 10.96 -3.59
C ILE A 209 0.46 10.21 -2.35
N PHE A 210 0.53 8.88 -2.40
CA PHE A 210 1.03 8.08 -1.28
C PHE A 210 2.51 8.33 -1.02
N GLY A 211 3.33 8.36 -2.08
CA GLY A 211 4.77 8.62 -1.95
C GLY A 211 5.06 9.98 -1.31
N GLU A 212 4.37 11.04 -1.74
CA GLU A 212 4.52 12.38 -1.15
C GLU A 212 4.02 12.43 0.30
N ALA A 213 2.89 11.80 0.59
CA ALA A 213 2.36 11.73 1.96
C ALA A 213 3.32 11.03 2.92
N LEU A 214 3.80 9.83 2.53
CA LEU A 214 4.76 9.09 3.35
C LEU A 214 6.08 9.83 3.48
N ALA A 215 6.57 10.51 2.44
CA ALA A 215 7.79 11.30 2.51
C ALA A 215 7.68 12.42 3.54
N LEU A 216 6.53 13.11 3.59
CA LEU A 216 6.23 14.13 4.61
C LEU A 216 6.20 13.54 6.02
N ASP A 217 5.56 12.38 6.20
CA ASP A 217 5.49 11.70 7.50
C ASP A 217 6.84 11.13 7.95
N LEU A 218 7.77 10.91 7.03
CA LEU A 218 9.14 10.48 7.32
C LEU A 218 10.12 11.65 7.58
N GLU A 219 9.75 12.91 7.30
CA GLU A 219 10.62 14.08 7.56
C GLU A 219 11.18 14.16 9.00
N PRO A 220 10.46 13.76 10.05
CA PRO A 220 11.00 13.76 11.41
C PRO A 220 12.12 12.73 11.64
N PHE A 221 12.24 11.70 10.80
CA PHE A 221 13.30 10.72 10.90
C PHE A 221 14.65 11.36 10.54
N GLN A 222 15.65 11.19 11.40
CA GLN A 222 17.00 11.74 11.21
C GLN A 222 18.00 10.60 11.00
N PRO A 223 18.22 10.13 9.75
CA PRO A 223 19.09 8.98 9.49
C PRO A 223 20.50 9.12 10.05
N GLU A 224 21.05 10.33 10.04
CA GLU A 224 22.41 10.63 10.50
C GLU A 224 22.58 10.34 12.00
N ARG A 225 21.51 10.48 12.80
CA ARG A 225 21.52 10.18 14.23
C ARG A 225 21.76 8.69 14.50
N TYR A 226 21.36 7.84 13.57
CA TYR A 226 21.46 6.38 13.67
C TYR A 226 22.56 5.81 12.77
N GLY A 227 23.39 6.66 12.15
CA GLY A 227 24.43 6.23 11.21
C GLY A 227 23.86 5.49 9.99
N CYS A 228 22.64 5.82 9.55
CA CYS A 228 21.94 5.11 8.49
C CYS A 228 21.58 6.01 7.30
N TRP A 229 21.11 5.37 6.23
CA TRP A 229 20.48 6.00 5.08
C TRP A 229 19.10 5.40 4.88
N LEU A 230 18.11 6.23 4.60
CA LEU A 230 16.75 5.80 4.32
C LEU A 230 16.41 6.15 2.87
N LEU A 231 16.01 5.15 2.09
CA LEU A 231 15.44 5.34 0.77
C LEU A 231 13.97 4.95 0.79
N GLN A 232 13.16 5.71 0.06
CA GLN A 232 11.74 5.45 -0.14
C GLN A 232 11.44 5.30 -1.63
N TYR A 233 10.70 4.26 -1.97
CA TYR A 233 10.12 4.07 -3.29
C TYR A 233 8.64 3.72 -3.15
N VAL A 234 7.78 4.75 -3.20
CA VAL A 234 6.34 4.62 -2.95
C VAL A 234 6.07 4.00 -1.57
N ASP A 235 5.74 2.71 -1.51
CA ASP A 235 5.43 1.90 -0.33
C ASP A 235 6.60 1.02 0.16
N ASP A 236 7.70 0.96 -0.61
CA ASP A 236 8.94 0.30 -0.23
C ASP A 236 9.87 1.27 0.53
N LEU A 237 10.35 0.85 1.70
CA LEU A 237 11.41 1.54 2.45
C LEU A 237 12.64 0.66 2.56
N LEU A 238 13.81 1.25 2.29
CA LEU A 238 15.11 0.61 2.46
C LEU A 238 15.96 1.43 3.43
N LEU A 239 16.16 0.89 4.62
CA LEU A 239 17.12 1.43 5.59
C LEU A 239 18.45 0.70 5.43
N ALA A 240 19.51 1.45 5.17
CA ALA A 240 20.86 0.95 4.92
C ALA A 240 21.83 1.44 6.00
N THR A 241 22.72 0.57 6.47
CA THR A 241 23.71 0.85 7.53
C THR A 241 25.05 0.19 7.22
N GLU A 242 26.11 0.66 7.89
CA GLU A 242 27.44 0.03 7.80
C GLU A 242 27.59 -1.12 8.80
N THR A 243 27.05 -0.92 10.01
CA THR A 243 27.18 -1.82 11.15
C THR A 243 25.84 -2.40 11.61
N TRP A 244 25.90 -3.53 12.32
CA TRP A 244 24.68 -4.22 12.78
C TRP A 244 24.02 -3.46 13.92
N GLU A 245 24.84 -2.80 14.73
CA GLU A 245 24.47 -1.95 15.85
C GLU A 245 23.63 -0.76 15.37
N GLU A 246 24.10 -0.03 14.35
CA GLU A 246 23.33 1.05 13.70
C GLU A 246 21.98 0.55 13.17
N CYS A 247 21.95 -0.65 12.56
CA CYS A 247 20.70 -1.26 12.09
C CYS A 247 19.75 -1.57 13.26
N CYS A 248 20.30 -2.09 14.36
CA CYS A 248 19.53 -2.43 15.56
C CYS A 248 18.95 -1.20 16.28
N GLU A 249 19.51 -0.01 16.06
CA GLU A 249 18.99 1.25 16.60
C GLU A 249 18.06 1.98 15.62
N GLY A 250 18.46 2.06 14.35
CA GLY A 250 17.72 2.78 13.31
C GLY A 250 16.40 2.10 12.93
N THR A 251 16.37 0.78 12.82
CA THR A 251 15.14 0.05 12.43
C THR A 251 14.01 0.22 13.44
N PRO A 252 14.19 0.00 14.76
CA PRO A 252 13.15 0.31 15.74
C PRO A 252 12.70 1.77 15.73
N ALA A 253 13.62 2.72 15.53
CA ALA A 253 13.29 4.14 15.49
C ALA A 253 12.40 4.48 14.28
N LEU A 254 12.69 3.89 13.11
CA LEU A 254 11.85 4.01 11.92
C LEU A 254 10.47 3.39 12.14
N LEU A 255 10.40 2.18 12.70
CA LEU A 255 9.13 1.50 12.99
C LEU A 255 8.28 2.28 13.99
N HIS A 256 8.91 2.90 15.00
CA HIS A 256 8.21 3.76 15.95
C HIS A 256 7.56 4.96 15.25
N LEU A 257 8.30 5.64 14.36
CA LEU A 257 7.76 6.77 13.60
C LEU A 257 6.59 6.34 12.70
N LEU A 258 6.73 5.21 12.01
CA LEU A 258 5.66 4.65 11.17
C LEU A 258 4.41 4.35 12.00
N ALA A 259 4.57 3.72 13.16
CA ALA A 259 3.48 3.45 14.10
C ALA A 259 2.76 4.74 14.55
N GLU A 260 3.52 5.77 14.92
CA GLU A 260 2.97 7.07 15.34
C GLU A 260 2.22 7.76 14.18
N ALA A 261 2.78 7.68 12.97
CA ALA A 261 2.15 8.20 11.77
C ALA A 261 0.95 7.34 11.30
N GLY A 262 0.78 6.13 11.83
CA GLY A 262 -0.36 5.25 11.60
C GLY A 262 -0.23 4.32 10.39
N TYR A 263 1.01 3.95 10.03
CA TYR A 263 1.37 3.00 8.98
C TYR A 263 1.72 1.61 9.50
#